data_AF-A0A1Q3AZX5-F1
#
_entry.id   AF-A0A1Q3AZX5-F1
#
_cell.length_a   1.000
_cell.length_b   1.000
_cell.length_c   1.000
_cell.angle_alpha   90.00
_cell.angle_beta   90.00
_cell.angle_gamma   90.00
#
_symmetry.space_group_name_H-M   'P 1'
#
loop_
_entity.id
_entity.type
_entity.pdbx_description
1 polymer ?
#
loop_
_entity_poly.entity_id
_entity_poly.type
_entity_poly.pdbx_seq_one_letter_code
_entity_poly.pdbx_strand_id
1 'polypeptide(L)'
;FGEWEANDYQVMSWFFNSMEPQVYEIFAYSETSKALWDSLRDMYGHDDNDSRVFELQQEISKMEQTTGQSFIHHLRNLKRKWDELKQYRPIAATVEVYTQREEQDRMFQLLASLTLEYEDLRRQILMQSTLPSWASVYATVNREETRRHTMNISVPSSNKFETDNPENSFHNVVGLCHPVNCLNMCYFDD
;
A
#
# COMPACT_ATOMS: atom_id res chain seq x y z
N PHE A 1 -46.48 11.98 5.80
CA PHE A 1 -45.85 10.68 6.15
C PHE A 1 -45.62 9.85 4.88
N GLY A 2 -46.64 9.57 4.06
CA GLY A 2 -46.48 8.74 2.85
C GLY A 2 -45.52 9.28 1.76
N GLU A 3 -45.30 10.59 1.64
CA GLU A 3 -44.35 11.15 0.67
C GLU A 3 -42.89 10.80 1.02
N TRP A 4 -42.53 10.84 2.30
CA TRP A 4 -41.17 10.47 2.76
C TRP A 4 -40.90 8.98 2.52
N GLU A 5 -41.87 8.13 2.84
CA GLU A 5 -41.80 6.68 2.66
C GLU A 5 -41.70 6.30 1.17
N ALA A 6 -42.48 6.95 0.30
CA ALA A 6 -42.38 6.76 -1.15
C ALA A 6 -41.00 7.16 -1.70
N ASN A 7 -40.45 8.29 -1.22
CA ASN A 7 -39.10 8.73 -1.61
C ASN A 7 -38.02 7.76 -1.10
N ASP A 8 -38.14 7.25 0.13
CA ASP A 8 -37.19 6.29 0.70
C ASP A 8 -37.16 4.99 -0.12
N TYR A 9 -38.33 4.42 -0.46
CA TYR A 9 -38.41 3.26 -1.33
C TYR A 9 -37.89 3.51 -2.75
N GLN A 10 -38.07 4.72 -3.29
CA GLN A 10 -37.51 5.08 -4.59
C GLN A 10 -35.98 5.03 -4.57
N VAL A 11 -35.35 5.60 -3.53
CA VAL A 11 -33.89 5.57 -3.36
C VAL A 11 -33.39 4.13 -3.15
N MET A 12 -34.09 3.33 -2.34
CA MET A 12 -33.77 1.89 -2.20
C MET A 12 -33.79 1.16 -3.54
N SER A 13 -34.78 1.43 -4.39
CA SER A 13 -34.86 0.81 -5.71
C SER A 13 -33.65 1.16 -6.58
N TRP A 14 -33.14 2.39 -6.50
CA TRP A 14 -31.95 2.80 -7.26
C TRP A 14 -30.71 2.03 -6.82
N PHE A 15 -30.53 1.85 -5.51
CA PHE A 15 -29.47 1.02 -4.98
C PHE A 15 -29.58 -0.42 -5.49
N PHE A 16 -30.74 -1.06 -5.28
CA PHE A 16 -30.94 -2.46 -5.64
C PHE A 16 -30.83 -2.72 -7.15
N ASN A 17 -31.33 -1.81 -7.98
CA ASN A 17 -31.20 -1.93 -9.45
C ASN A 17 -29.76 -1.74 -9.94
N SER A 18 -28.88 -1.19 -9.11
CA SER A 18 -27.45 -0.99 -9.41
C SER A 18 -26.57 -2.12 -8.88
N MET A 19 -27.13 -3.08 -8.14
CA MET A 19 -26.41 -4.21 -7.56
C MET A 19 -26.44 -5.44 -8.44
N GLU A 20 -25.37 -6.24 -8.38
CA GLU A 20 -25.41 -7.62 -8.84
C GLU A 20 -26.33 -8.45 -7.91
N PRO A 21 -27.06 -9.47 -8.41
CA PRO A 21 -28.01 -10.23 -7.59
C PRO A 21 -27.42 -10.78 -6.28
N GLN A 22 -26.16 -11.22 -6.29
CA GLN A 22 -25.48 -11.75 -5.10
C GLN A 22 -25.25 -10.68 -4.02
N VAL A 23 -25.00 -9.42 -4.44
CA VAL A 23 -24.83 -8.29 -3.52
C VAL A 23 -26.20 -7.86 -2.98
N TYR A 24 -27.21 -7.83 -3.84
CA TYR A 24 -28.59 -7.54 -3.44
C TYR A 24 -29.08 -8.45 -2.31
N GLU A 25 -28.84 -9.76 -2.41
CA GLU A 25 -29.28 -10.75 -1.42
C GLU A 25 -28.76 -10.47 0.00
N ILE A 26 -27.56 -9.88 0.12
CA ILE A 26 -26.95 -9.51 1.42
C ILE A 26 -27.77 -8.40 2.11
N PHE A 27 -28.32 -7.48 1.33
CA PHE A 27 -28.98 -6.27 1.83
C PHE A 27 -30.50 -6.26 1.70
N ALA A 28 -31.09 -7.36 1.21
CA ALA A 28 -32.52 -7.46 0.86
C ALA A 28 -33.47 -7.13 2.03
N TYR A 29 -33.03 -7.27 3.27
CA TYR A 29 -33.81 -6.99 4.48
C TYR A 29 -33.58 -5.59 5.09
N SER A 30 -32.87 -4.70 4.39
CA SER A 30 -32.69 -3.33 4.85
C SER A 30 -34.04 -2.61 4.92
N GLU A 31 -34.39 -2.02 6.07
CA GLU A 31 -35.71 -1.42 6.30
C GLU A 31 -35.87 -0.02 5.70
N THR A 32 -34.76 0.70 5.49
CA THR A 32 -34.75 2.06 4.94
C THR A 32 -33.58 2.25 3.98
N SER A 33 -33.69 3.22 3.07
CA SER A 33 -32.59 3.61 2.19
C SER A 33 -31.34 4.03 2.97
N LYS A 34 -31.53 4.65 4.14
CA LYS A 34 -30.45 5.03 5.04
C LYS A 34 -29.73 3.81 5.63
N ALA A 35 -30.48 2.84 6.16
CA ALA A 35 -29.89 1.63 6.72
C ALA A 35 -29.13 0.82 5.67
N LEU A 36 -29.68 0.75 4.46
CA LEU A 36 -29.02 0.16 3.29
C LEU A 36 -27.69 0.86 2.99
N TRP A 37 -27.72 2.20 2.87
CA TRP A 37 -26.52 2.99 2.59
C TRP A 37 -25.46 2.88 3.68
N ASP A 38 -25.85 2.95 4.95
CA ASP A 38 -24.92 2.82 6.07
C ASP A 38 -24.25 1.43 6.05
N SER A 39 -25.01 0.36 5.79
CA SER A 39 -24.44 -1.00 5.67
C SER A 39 -23.50 -1.14 4.47
N LEU A 40 -23.86 -0.55 3.32
CA LEU A 40 -23.00 -0.51 2.14
C LEU A 40 -21.70 0.24 2.42
N ARG A 41 -21.78 1.40 3.08
CA ARG A 41 -20.59 2.17 3.49
C ARG A 41 -19.74 1.39 4.48
N ASP A 42 -20.33 0.70 5.44
CA ASP A 42 -19.53 -0.01 6.45
C ASP A 42 -18.84 -1.25 5.87
N MET A 43 -19.46 -1.94 4.90
CA MET A 43 -18.87 -3.14 4.27
C MET A 43 -17.96 -2.84 3.07
N TYR A 44 -18.34 -1.86 2.25
CA TYR A 44 -17.68 -1.54 0.97
C TYR A 44 -17.09 -0.13 0.94
N GLY A 45 -17.26 0.64 2.02
CA GLY A 45 -16.62 1.94 2.16
C GLY A 45 -15.10 1.80 2.05
N HIS A 46 -14.52 2.83 1.47
CA HIS A 46 -13.07 2.91 1.26
C HIS A 46 -12.36 3.65 2.40
N ASP A 47 -13.12 4.00 3.45
CA ASP A 47 -12.61 4.66 4.64
C ASP A 47 -11.61 3.70 5.32
N ASP A 48 -10.35 4.14 5.43
CA ASP A 48 -9.23 3.44 6.07
C ASP A 48 -8.71 2.16 5.37
N ASN A 49 -8.85 2.04 4.04
CA ASN A 49 -8.24 0.92 3.29
C ASN A 49 -6.75 1.16 2.95
N ASP A 50 -5.91 1.26 4.00
CA ASP A 50 -4.46 1.46 3.90
C ASP A 50 -3.77 0.33 3.11
N SER A 51 -4.29 -0.90 3.19
CA SER A 51 -3.80 -2.04 2.40
C SER A 51 -3.99 -1.81 0.89
N ARG A 52 -5.14 -1.28 0.46
CA ARG A 52 -5.38 -0.95 -0.94
C ARG A 52 -4.51 0.20 -1.43
N VAL A 53 -4.25 1.19 -0.57
CA VAL A 53 -3.30 2.27 -0.87
C VAL A 53 -1.90 1.70 -1.13
N PHE A 54 -1.42 0.83 -0.24
CA PHE A 54 -0.11 0.18 -0.38
C PHE A 54 -0.02 -0.63 -1.69
N GLU A 55 -1.04 -1.42 -2.00
CA GLU A 55 -1.12 -2.21 -3.23
C GLU A 55 -1.06 -1.31 -4.48
N LEU A 56 -1.87 -0.26 -4.55
CA LEU A 56 -1.90 0.67 -5.67
C LEU A 56 -0.56 1.39 -5.85
N GLN A 57 0.05 1.85 -4.76
CA GLN A 57 1.39 2.46 -4.81
C GLN A 57 2.42 1.48 -5.36
N GLN A 58 2.38 0.23 -4.92
CA GLN A 58 3.31 -0.80 -5.41
C GLN A 58 3.08 -1.12 -6.89
N GLU A 59 1.83 -1.28 -7.34
CA GLU A 59 1.50 -1.46 -8.74
C GLU A 59 1.99 -0.27 -9.59
N ILE A 60 1.81 0.96 -9.10
CA ILE A 60 2.31 2.17 -9.76
C ILE A 60 3.83 2.17 -9.86
N SER A 61 4.54 1.87 -8.77
CA SER A 61 6.01 1.83 -8.76
C SER A 61 6.59 0.74 -9.67
N LYS A 62 5.88 -0.37 -9.86
CA LYS A 62 6.30 -1.49 -10.72
C LYS A 62 5.85 -1.35 -12.17
N MET A 63 5.02 -0.36 -12.50
CA MET A 63 4.52 -0.18 -13.87
C MET A 63 5.61 0.39 -14.76
N GLU A 64 6.01 -0.40 -15.75
CA GLU A 64 6.94 0.00 -16.81
C GLU A 64 6.28 -0.17 -18.19
N GLN A 65 6.73 0.60 -19.17
CA GLN A 65 6.25 0.46 -20.54
C GLN A 65 6.80 -0.83 -21.15
N THR A 66 5.91 -1.73 -21.56
CA THR A 66 6.32 -3.00 -22.16
C THR A 66 6.74 -2.82 -23.62
N THR A 67 7.65 -3.66 -24.12
CA THR A 67 8.06 -3.65 -25.52
C THR A 67 6.85 -3.79 -26.46
N GLY A 68 6.70 -2.87 -27.41
CA GLY A 68 5.58 -2.85 -28.36
C GLY A 68 4.30 -2.17 -27.85
N GLN A 69 4.23 -1.75 -26.59
CA GLN A 69 3.10 -0.97 -26.07
C GLN A 69 3.21 0.49 -26.50
N SER A 70 2.11 1.08 -26.97
CA SER A 70 2.07 2.51 -27.30
C SER A 70 2.12 3.38 -26.05
N PHE A 71 2.74 4.55 -26.16
CA PHE A 71 2.81 5.53 -25.06
C PHE A 71 1.42 5.89 -24.51
N ILE A 72 0.44 6.11 -25.39
CA ILE A 72 -0.93 6.45 -24.99
C ILE A 72 -1.59 5.31 -24.20
N HIS A 73 -1.32 4.05 -24.56
CA HIS A 73 -1.83 2.91 -23.79
C HIS A 73 -1.20 2.86 -22.39
N HIS A 74 0.11 3.06 -22.29
CA HIS A 74 0.81 3.10 -21.01
C HIS A 74 0.30 4.25 -20.12
N LEU A 75 0.19 5.47 -20.68
CA LEU A 75 -0.34 6.64 -19.98
C LEU A 75 -1.77 6.41 -19.48
N ARG A 76 -2.64 5.79 -20.28
CA ARG A 76 -4.00 5.45 -19.86
C ARG A 76 -4.00 4.54 -18.63
N ASN A 77 -3.12 3.53 -18.61
CA ASN A 77 -3.01 2.59 -17.50
C ASN A 77 -2.52 3.27 -16.22
N LEU A 78 -1.47 4.08 -16.33
CA LEU A 78 -0.96 4.90 -15.22
C LEU A 78 -2.02 5.85 -14.68
N LYS A 79 -2.68 6.61 -15.57
CA LYS A 79 -3.73 7.54 -15.18
C LYS A 79 -4.88 6.86 -14.47
N ARG A 80 -5.32 5.70 -14.94
CA ARG A 80 -6.36 4.91 -14.29
C ARG A 80 -5.98 4.56 -12.85
N LYS A 81 -4.73 4.15 -12.62
CA LYS A 81 -4.24 3.80 -11.27
C LYS A 81 -4.08 5.02 -10.37
N TRP A 82 -3.64 6.16 -10.90
CA TRP A 82 -3.63 7.42 -10.13
C TRP A 82 -5.03 7.89 -9.74
N ASP A 83 -5.98 7.84 -10.68
CA ASP A 83 -7.37 8.23 -10.43
C ASP A 83 -8.01 7.29 -9.40
N GLU A 84 -7.70 5.99 -9.44
CA GLU A 84 -8.11 5.02 -8.42
C GLU A 84 -7.49 5.32 -7.05
N LEU A 85 -6.17 5.54 -6.98
CA LEU A 85 -5.48 5.91 -5.74
C LEU A 85 -6.07 7.18 -5.10
N LYS A 86 -6.48 8.16 -5.92
CA LYS A 86 -7.10 9.40 -5.44
C LYS A 86 -8.45 9.16 -4.75
N GLN A 87 -9.15 8.06 -5.03
CA GLN A 87 -10.39 7.70 -4.33
C GLN A 87 -10.11 7.28 -2.88
N TYR A 88 -8.99 6.60 -2.63
CA TYR A 88 -8.55 6.18 -1.30
C TYR A 88 -7.72 7.24 -0.57
N ARG A 89 -7.12 8.17 -1.31
CA ARG A 89 -6.36 9.32 -0.80
C ARG A 89 -6.97 10.64 -1.31
N PRO A 90 -8.17 11.03 -0.85
CA PRO A 90 -8.75 12.33 -1.19
C PRO A 90 -7.85 13.45 -0.67
N ILE A 91 -8.01 14.68 -1.14
CA ILE A 91 -7.18 15.82 -0.68
C ILE A 91 -7.23 15.92 0.84
N ALA A 92 -6.06 16.07 1.48
CA ALA A 92 -5.97 16.21 2.93
C ALA A 92 -6.71 17.47 3.37
N ALA A 93 -7.67 17.32 4.29
CA ALA A 93 -8.46 18.44 4.79
C ALA A 93 -7.66 19.32 5.78
N THR A 94 -6.65 18.74 6.44
CA THR A 94 -5.79 19.44 7.40
C THR A 94 -4.32 19.04 7.24
N VAL A 95 -3.43 19.82 7.85
CA VAL A 95 -1.98 19.56 7.84
C VAL A 95 -1.66 18.25 8.58
N GLU A 96 -2.38 17.94 9.66
CA GLU A 96 -2.19 16.71 10.43
C GLU A 96 -2.49 15.47 9.59
N VAL A 97 -3.58 15.49 8.81
CA VAL A 97 -3.92 14.40 7.88
C VAL A 97 -2.86 14.26 6.78
N TYR A 98 -2.32 15.38 6.29
CA TYR A 98 -1.23 15.35 5.31
C TYR A 98 0.03 14.72 5.91
N THR A 99 0.48 15.16 7.08
CA THR A 99 1.67 14.63 7.76
C THR A 99 1.52 13.15 8.09
N GLN A 100 0.35 12.74 8.60
CA GLN A 100 0.06 11.34 8.86
C GLN A 100 0.21 10.49 7.58
N ARG A 101 -0.37 10.93 6.46
CA ARG A 101 -0.26 10.22 5.19
C ARG A 101 1.16 10.17 4.66
N GLU A 102 1.92 11.25 4.82
CA GLU A 102 3.33 11.28 4.44
C GLU A 102 4.14 10.23 5.23
N GLU A 103 3.90 10.12 6.54
CA GLU A 103 4.50 9.07 7.37
C GLU A 103 4.08 7.67 6.90
N GLN A 104 2.80 7.47 6.56
CA GLN A 104 2.30 6.21 6.00
C GLN A 104 3.00 5.85 4.69
N ASP A 105 3.16 6.80 3.78
CA ASP A 105 3.80 6.58 2.49
C ASP A 105 5.28 6.23 2.64
N ARG A 106 5.99 6.83 3.61
CA ARG A 106 7.37 6.44 3.95
C ARG A 106 7.43 5.00 4.49
N MET A 107 6.48 4.60 5.33
CA MET A 107 6.38 3.21 5.81
C MET A 107 6.15 2.25 4.65
N PHE A 108 5.21 2.57 3.76
CA PHE A 108 4.92 1.77 2.58
C PHE A 108 6.13 1.63 1.66
N GLN A 109 6.87 2.71 1.39
CA GLN A 109 8.09 2.63 0.61
C GLN A 109 9.14 1.73 1.26
N LEU A 110 9.35 1.84 2.58
CA LEU A 110 10.25 0.97 3.32
C LEU A 110 9.81 -0.49 3.16
N LEU A 111 8.55 -0.81 3.48
CA LEU A 111 8.02 -2.18 3.38
C LEU A 111 8.09 -2.73 1.94
N ALA A 112 7.81 -1.91 0.93
CA ALA A 112 7.91 -2.32 -0.47
C ALA A 112 9.35 -2.63 -0.90
N SER A 113 10.34 -1.96 -0.29
CA SER A 113 11.77 -2.15 -0.57
C SER A 113 12.40 -3.39 0.09
N LEU A 114 11.72 -3.98 1.09
CA LEU A 114 12.22 -5.18 1.76
C LEU A 114 12.16 -6.41 0.85
N THR A 115 13.12 -7.32 1.03
CA THR A 115 13.21 -8.57 0.27
C THR A 115 12.04 -9.51 0.58
N LEU A 116 11.83 -10.51 -0.29
CA LEU A 116 10.78 -11.53 -0.15
C LEU A 116 10.83 -12.28 1.20
N GLU A 117 12.00 -12.30 1.81
CA GLU A 117 12.22 -12.82 3.14
C GLU A 117 11.31 -12.18 4.19
N TYR A 118 10.93 -10.91 4.06
CA TYR A 118 10.08 -10.18 5.00
C TYR A 118 8.59 -10.22 4.62
N GLU A 119 8.16 -11.04 3.66
CA GLU A 119 6.75 -11.15 3.24
C GLU A 119 5.78 -11.36 4.41
N ASP A 120 6.11 -12.28 5.33
CA ASP A 120 5.24 -12.56 6.48
C ASP A 120 5.14 -11.37 7.45
N LEU A 121 6.24 -10.66 7.65
CA LEU A 121 6.27 -9.44 8.47
C LEU A 121 5.43 -8.34 7.83
N ARG A 122 5.57 -8.14 6.51
CA ARG A 122 4.78 -7.15 5.76
C ARG A 122 3.29 -7.45 5.85
N ARG A 123 2.89 -8.71 5.64
CA ARG A 123 1.50 -9.15 5.86
C ARG A 123 1.03 -8.86 7.27
N GLN A 124 1.83 -9.20 8.28
CA GLN A 124 1.44 -8.98 9.67
C GLN A 124 1.21 -7.50 9.98
N ILE A 125 2.05 -6.61 9.46
CA ILE A 125 1.93 -5.16 9.67
C ILE A 125 0.69 -4.61 8.94
N LEU A 126 0.46 -5.02 7.69
CA LEU A 126 -0.65 -4.53 6.86
C LEU A 126 -2.03 -5.06 7.29
N MET A 127 -2.08 -6.20 7.98
CA MET A 127 -3.32 -6.80 8.49
C MET A 127 -3.79 -6.22 9.85
N GLN A 128 -3.07 -5.25 10.42
CA GLN A 128 -3.47 -4.61 11.68
C GLN A 128 -4.67 -3.69 11.44
N SER A 129 -5.62 -3.64 12.39
CA SER A 129 -6.82 -2.79 12.30
C SER A 129 -6.51 -1.29 12.23
N THR A 130 -5.35 -0.90 12.73
CA THR A 130 -4.80 0.45 12.64
C THR A 130 -3.35 0.32 12.25
N LEU A 131 -2.90 1.08 11.26
CA LEU A 131 -1.51 1.05 10.84
C LEU A 131 -0.61 1.51 12.00
N PRO A 132 0.45 0.76 12.35
CA PRO A 132 1.33 1.11 13.46
C PRO A 132 2.12 2.38 13.15
N SER A 133 2.62 3.04 14.19
CA SER A 133 3.49 4.22 14.01
C SER A 133 4.82 3.85 13.36
N TRP A 134 5.48 4.85 12.75
CA TRP A 134 6.82 4.68 12.17
C TRP A 134 7.81 4.02 13.13
N ALA A 135 7.85 4.48 14.39
CA ALA A 135 8.72 3.92 15.42
C ALA A 135 8.42 2.44 15.71
N SER A 136 7.14 2.05 15.71
CA SER A 136 6.71 0.68 15.90
C SER A 136 7.10 -0.21 14.71
N VAL A 137 6.93 0.28 13.47
CA VAL A 137 7.37 -0.43 12.26
C VAL A 137 8.88 -0.66 12.29
N TYR A 138 9.65 0.39 12.56
CA TYR A 138 11.11 0.28 12.68
C TYR A 138 11.53 -0.75 13.72
N ALA A 139 10.98 -0.68 14.94
CA ALA A 139 11.29 -1.61 16.01
C ALA A 139 10.94 -3.06 15.64
N THR A 140 9.82 -3.25 14.94
CA THR A 140 9.36 -4.57 14.49
C THR A 140 10.29 -5.16 13.43
N VAL A 141 10.68 -4.36 12.41
CA VAL A 141 11.63 -4.77 11.37
C VAL A 141 12.99 -5.09 11.98
N ASN A 142 13.51 -4.23 12.86
CA ASN A 142 14.81 -4.44 13.50
C ASN A 142 14.82 -5.69 14.41
N ARG A 143 13.71 -5.97 15.10
CA ARG A 143 13.56 -7.20 15.89
C ARG A 143 13.58 -8.43 14.99
N GLU A 144 12.90 -8.38 13.86
CA GLU A 144 12.88 -9.48 12.89
C GLU A 144 14.26 -9.70 12.26
N GLU A 145 14.99 -8.62 11.95
CA GLU A 145 16.38 -8.66 11.53
C GLU A 145 17.26 -9.44 12.53
N THR A 146 17.17 -9.05 13.80
CA THR A 146 17.95 -9.65 14.89
C THR A 146 17.59 -11.13 15.08
N ARG A 147 16.29 -11.47 15.01
CA ARG A 147 15.81 -12.86 15.10
C ARG A 147 16.39 -13.70 13.96
N ARG A 148 16.35 -13.20 12.72
CA ARG A 148 16.90 -13.88 11.54
C ARG A 148 18.39 -14.11 11.66
N HIS A 149 19.15 -13.10 12.07
CA HIS A 149 20.58 -13.24 12.34
C HIS A 149 20.84 -14.36 13.36
N THR A 150 20.10 -14.38 14.47
CA THR A 150 20.30 -15.38 15.53
C THR A 150 19.88 -16.79 15.10
N MET A 151 18.78 -16.93 14.35
CA MET A 151 18.24 -18.23 13.94
C MET A 151 18.93 -18.82 12.71
N ASN A 152 19.42 -18.00 11.78
CA ASN A 152 20.20 -18.45 10.62
C ASN A 152 21.64 -18.89 10.98
N ILE A 153 22.10 -18.63 12.20
CA ILE A 153 23.41 -19.11 12.72
C ILE A 153 23.37 -20.61 13.14
N SER A 154 22.21 -21.29 13.08
CA SER A 154 22.04 -22.65 13.62
C SER A 154 22.12 -23.82 12.63
N VAL A 155 22.84 -23.68 11.51
CA VAL A 155 23.35 -24.85 10.77
C VAL A 155 24.88 -24.84 10.80
N PRO A 156 25.53 -25.60 11.72
CA PRO A 156 26.95 -25.84 11.61
C PRO A 156 27.17 -26.80 10.44
N SER A 157 27.40 -26.26 9.25
CA SER A 157 28.11 -26.99 8.20
C SER A 157 29.53 -27.21 8.69
N SER A 158 29.72 -28.36 9.33
CA SER A 158 31.01 -28.86 9.76
C SER A 158 32.02 -28.83 8.61
N ASN A 159 33.18 -28.27 8.93
CA ASN A 159 34.49 -28.41 8.32
C ASN A 159 34.76 -27.64 7.02
N LYS A 160 35.37 -26.45 7.18
CA LYS A 160 36.62 -26.15 6.48
C LYS A 160 37.64 -25.63 7.47
N PHE A 161 38.70 -26.43 7.63
CA PHE A 161 39.93 -26.05 8.31
C PHE A 161 40.48 -24.77 7.65
N GLU A 162 40.58 -23.70 8.41
CA GLU A 162 41.44 -22.56 8.11
C GLU A 162 42.89 -23.02 8.16
N THR A 163 43.58 -22.94 7.02
CA THR A 163 45.03 -22.76 7.01
C THR A 163 45.28 -21.31 6.64
N ASP A 164 45.69 -20.54 7.65
CA ASP A 164 46.25 -19.20 7.49
C ASP A 164 47.37 -19.21 6.44
N ASN A 165 47.29 -18.30 5.47
CA ASN A 165 48.48 -17.86 4.73
C ASN A 165 48.39 -16.35 4.49
N PRO A 166 49.30 -15.52 5.03
CA PRO A 166 49.23 -14.08 4.92
C PRO A 166 50.12 -13.60 3.78
N GLU A 167 49.57 -13.41 2.57
CA GLU A 167 50.28 -12.68 1.51
C GLU A 167 49.33 -12.30 0.36
N ASN A 168 48.76 -11.08 0.42
CA ASN A 168 48.77 -10.11 -0.69
C ASN A 168 47.97 -8.85 -0.35
N SER A 169 48.70 -7.81 0.05
CA SER A 169 48.37 -6.43 -0.28
C SER A 169 48.39 -6.27 -1.80
N PHE A 170 47.41 -5.58 -2.40
CA PHE A 170 47.60 -4.42 -3.28
C PHE A 170 46.29 -4.11 -4.05
N HIS A 171 45.74 -2.93 -3.76
CA HIS A 171 44.98 -2.03 -4.64
C HIS A 171 43.90 -2.60 -5.60
N ASN A 172 42.66 -2.15 -5.40
CA ASN A 172 42.00 -1.33 -6.43
C ASN A 172 40.83 -0.50 -5.87
N VAL A 173 40.94 0.82 -6.03
CA VAL A 173 39.86 1.80 -5.90
C VAL A 173 39.20 1.93 -7.27
N VAL A 174 37.92 1.58 -7.40
CA VAL A 174 37.05 2.13 -8.45
C VAL A 174 35.67 2.31 -7.85
N GLY A 175 35.19 3.56 -7.86
CA GLY A 175 33.94 3.98 -7.28
C GLY A 175 32.71 3.46 -8.01
N LEU A 176 31.60 3.41 -7.28
CA LEU A 176 30.27 3.30 -7.84
C LEU A 176 29.46 4.53 -7.37
N CYS A 177 29.22 5.40 -8.34
CA CYS A 177 28.27 6.51 -8.26
C CYS A 177 26.88 6.00 -7.88
N HIS A 178 26.26 6.61 -6.87
CA HIS A 178 24.82 6.59 -6.68
C HIS A 178 24.18 7.69 -7.54
N PRO A 179 23.13 7.42 -8.34
CA PRO A 179 22.39 8.46 -9.03
C PRO A 179 21.48 9.23 -8.06
N VAL A 180 21.93 10.45 -7.76
CA VAL A 180 21.23 11.72 -7.54
C VAL A 180 19.68 11.66 -7.43
N ASN A 181 19.20 12.07 -6.25
CA ASN A 181 17.87 12.63 -6.01
C ASN A 181 17.59 13.83 -6.94
N CYS A 182 16.64 13.68 -7.86
CA CYS A 182 16.01 14.81 -8.54
C CYS A 182 14.60 15.03 -7.95
N LEU A 183 14.53 15.67 -6.78
CA LEU A 183 13.32 16.35 -6.31
C LEU A 183 13.40 17.79 -6.83
N ASN A 184 12.92 18.02 -8.05
CA ASN A 184 12.59 19.37 -8.50
C ASN A 184 11.19 19.71 -7.97
N MET A 185 11.17 20.60 -6.98
CA MET A 185 10.05 21.50 -6.73
C MET A 185 9.77 22.30 -8.01
N CYS A 186 8.65 22.06 -8.66
CA CYS A 186 8.03 23.06 -9.53
C CYS A 186 6.97 23.78 -8.69
N TYR A 187 7.37 24.91 -8.11
CA TYR A 187 6.43 25.98 -7.76
C TYR A 187 5.89 26.54 -9.08
N PHE A 188 4.58 26.46 -9.28
CA PHE A 188 3.86 27.27 -10.27
C PHE A 188 3.27 28.45 -9.51
N ASP A 189 3.86 29.62 -9.72
CA ASP A 189 3.21 30.90 -9.48
C ASP A 189 2.34 31.21 -10.70
N ASP A 190 1.06 31.50 -10.46
CA ASP A 190 0.21 32.41 -11.24
C ASP A 190 -0.83 33.04 -10.29
#